data_AF-A0A533VZ09-F1
#
_entry.id   AF-A0A533VZ09-F1
#
_cell.length_a   1.000
_cell.length_b   1.000
_cell.length_c   1.000
_cell.angle_alpha   90.00
_cell.angle_beta   90.00
_cell.angle_gamma   90.00
#
_symmetry.space_group_name_H-M   'P 1'
#
loop_
_entity.id
_entity.type
_entity.pdbx_description
1 polymer ?
#
loop_
_entity_poly.entity_id
_entity_poly.type
_entity_poly.pdbx_seq_one_letter_code
_entity_poly.pdbx_strand_id
1 'polypeptide(L)' 'MTSKNLSVKEDVYKKLREAKKGNESFSDVIERLLDGGHDLMAFAGILSRDKEFERVKSDIQQVRKRTVLRT' A
#
# COMPACT_ATOMS: atom_id res chain seq x y z
N MET A 1 -27.46 11.58 2.30
CA MET A 1 -26.98 10.20 2.45
C MET A 1 -28.07 9.38 3.11
N THR A 2 -28.42 8.22 2.54
CA THR A 2 -29.35 7.28 3.16
C THR A 2 -28.57 6.41 4.14
N SER A 3 -28.94 6.44 5.42
CA SER A 3 -28.36 5.54 6.41
C SER A 3 -29.03 4.16 6.30
N LYS A 4 -28.22 3.11 6.38
CA LYS A 4 -28.69 1.73 6.52
C LYS A 4 -28.03 1.12 7.76
N ASN A 5 -28.80 0.34 8.51
CA ASN A 5 -28.27 -0.39 9.66
C ASN A 5 -27.65 -1.70 9.16
N LEU A 6 -26.40 -1.96 9.54
CA LEU A 6 -25.67 -3.20 9.24
C LEU A 6 -25.25 -3.86 10.55
N SER A 7 -25.62 -5.12 10.73
CA SER A 7 -25.08 -5.93 11.84
C SER A 7 -23.79 -6.60 11.42
N VAL A 8 -22.75 -6.49 12.23
CA VAL A 8 -21.44 -7.12 12.00
C VAL A 8 -21.06 -8.00 13.18
N LYS A 9 -20.19 -8.99 12.95
CA LYS A 9 -19.63 -9.79 14.04
C LYS A 9 -18.80 -8.90 14.97
N GLU A 10 -18.76 -9.25 16.25
CA GLU A 10 -17.99 -8.51 17.26
C GLU A 10 -16.52 -8.34 16.86
N ASP A 11 -15.90 -9.40 16.32
CA ASP A 11 -14.50 -9.35 15.88
C ASP A 11 -14.30 -8.39 14.70
N VAL A 12 -15.29 -8.27 13.82
CA VAL A 12 -15.25 -7.33 12.68
C VAL A 12 -15.40 -5.90 13.18
N TYR A 13 -16.30 -5.67 14.14
CA TYR A 13 -16.45 -4.38 14.79
C TYR A 13 -15.14 -3.92 15.44
N LYS A 14 -14.45 -4.81 16.19
CA LYS A 14 -13.14 -4.52 16.79
C LYS A 14 -12.10 -4.14 15.75
N LYS A 15 -12.00 -4.90 14.65
CA LYS A 15 -11.07 -4.58 13.54
C LYS A 15 -11.37 -3.22 12.91
N LEU A 16 -12.64 -2.89 12.69
CA LEU A 16 -13.02 -1.59 12.15
C LEU A 16 -12.71 -0.45 13.13
N ARG A 17 -12.88 -0.69 14.42
CA ARG A 17 -12.54 0.27 15.47
C ARG A 17 -11.04 0.52 15.57
N GLU A 18 -10.21 -0.53 15.43
CA GLU A 18 -8.75 -0.42 15.41
C GLU A 18 -8.24 0.25 14.12
N ALA A 19 -8.89 -0.02 12.99
CA ALA A 19 -8.56 0.60 11.72
C ALA A 19 -8.94 2.09 11.66
N LYS A 20 -9.74 2.58 12.61
CA LYS A 20 -10.25 3.94 12.67
C LYS A 20 -9.14 4.97 12.94
N LYS A 21 -9.03 5.98 12.09
CA LYS A 21 -8.05 7.08 12.16
C LYS A 21 -8.74 8.39 12.51
N GLY A 22 -8.31 9.01 13.61
CA GLY A 22 -8.81 10.31 14.05
C GLY A 22 -10.33 10.30 14.28
N ASN A 23 -11.04 11.21 13.61
CA ASN A 23 -12.47 11.42 13.78
C ASN A 23 -13.31 10.87 12.60
N GLU A 24 -12.79 9.91 11.83
CA GLU A 24 -13.52 9.33 10.68
C GLU A 24 -14.79 8.59 11.13
N SER A 25 -15.79 8.44 10.25
CA SER A 25 -16.96 7.60 10.53
C SER A 25 -16.68 6.15 10.14
N PHE A 26 -17.46 5.19 10.66
CA PHE A 26 -17.31 3.79 10.24
C PHE A 26 -17.57 3.59 8.74
N SER A 27 -18.43 4.41 8.14
CA SER A 27 -18.65 4.42 6.69
C SER A 27 -17.37 4.81 5.96
N ASP A 28 -16.65 5.84 6.42
CA ASP A 28 -15.39 6.29 5.82
C ASP A 28 -14.29 5.23 5.95
N VAL A 29 -14.24 4.51 7.09
CA VAL A 29 -13.31 3.38 7.26
C VAL A 29 -13.59 2.30 6.22
N ILE A 30 -14.86 1.93 6.05
CA ILE A 30 -15.27 0.88 5.11
C ILE A 30 -14.93 1.30 3.69
N GLU A 31 -15.28 2.52 3.29
CA GLU A 31 -14.97 3.06 1.96
C GLU A 31 -13.46 3.06 1.71
N ARG A 32 -12.65 3.60 2.63
CA ARG A 32 -11.19 3.58 2.54
C ARG A 32 -10.59 2.18 2.44
N LEU A 33 -11.13 1.22 3.19
CA LEU A 33 -10.63 -0.17 3.16
C LEU A 33 -11.03 -0.90 1.87
N LEU A 34 -12.20 -0.57 1.31
CA LEU A 34 -12.65 -1.10 0.01
C LEU A 34 -11.89 -0.46 -1.15
N ASP A 35 -11.60 0.84 -1.07
CA ASP A 35 -10.79 1.58 -2.04
C ASP A 35 -9.30 1.28 -1.92
N GLY A 36 -8.86 0.80 -0.75
CA GLY A 36 -7.48 0.49 -0.41
C GLY A 36 -6.84 -0.65 -1.20
N GLY A 37 -7.58 -1.28 -2.12
CA GLY A 37 -7.02 -2.14 -3.16
C GLY A 37 -6.31 -1.35 -4.25
N HIS A 38 -5.36 -0.49 -3.89
CA HIS A 38 -4.49 0.12 -4.89
C HIS A 38 -3.60 -0.98 -5.47
N ASP A 39 -3.79 -1.30 -6.74
CA ASP A 39 -2.91 -2.19 -7.48
C ASP A 39 -1.49 -1.61 -7.43
N LEU A 40 -0.59 -2.27 -6.71
CA LEU A 40 0.81 -1.86 -6.62
C LEU A 40 1.47 -1.84 -8.00
N MET A 41 0.94 -2.59 -8.97
CA MET A 41 1.39 -2.54 -10.36
C MET A 41 1.10 -1.20 -11.03
N ALA A 42 0.16 -0.40 -10.52
CA ALA A 42 -0.04 0.97 -10.99
C ALA A 42 1.20 1.86 -10.80
N PHE A 43 2.10 1.50 -9.87
CA PHE A 43 3.37 2.21 -9.65
C PHE A 43 4.54 1.57 -10.42
N ALA A 44 4.32 0.47 -11.15
CA ALA A 44 5.38 -0.21 -11.88
C ALA A 44 5.96 0.72 -12.96
N GLY A 45 7.27 1.00 -12.86
CA GLY A 45 7.97 1.85 -13.80
C GLY A 45 7.76 3.35 -13.64
N ILE A 46 7.17 3.81 -12.52
CA ILE A 46 7.01 5.25 -12.24
C ILE A 46 8.34 6.02 -12.24
N LEU A 47 9.45 5.35 -11.93
CA LEU A 47 10.80 5.91 -11.92
C LEU A 47 11.61 5.61 -13.20
N SER A 48 11.02 4.93 -14.20
CA SER A 48 11.76 4.49 -15.41
C SER A 48 12.26 5.63 -16.30
N ARG A 49 11.70 6.85 -16.16
CA ARG A 49 12.13 8.04 -16.91
C ARG A 49 13.05 8.96 -16.11
N ASP A 50 13.31 8.62 -14.86
CA ASP A 50 14.17 9.41 -13.98
C ASP A 50 15.65 9.09 -14.27
N LYS A 51 16.37 10.10 -14.76
CA LYS A 51 17.79 9.97 -15.13
C LYS A 51 18.69 9.74 -13.91
N GLU A 52 18.32 10.26 -12.75
CA GLU A 52 19.06 10.00 -11.51
C GLU A 52 18.83 8.57 -11.05
N PHE A 53 17.58 8.09 -11.15
CA PHE A 53 17.24 6.71 -10.78
C PHE A 53 17.94 5.67 -11.66
N GLU A 54 18.08 5.93 -12.96
CA GLU A 54 18.85 5.04 -13.85
C GLU A 54 20.35 4.98 -13.48
N ARG A 55 20.94 6.07 -12.98
CA ARG A 55 22.32 6.04 -12.44
C ARG A 55 22.42 5.15 -11.21
N VAL A 56 21.54 5.35 -10.23
CA VAL A 56 21.48 4.55 -9.01
C VAL A 56 21.28 3.06 -9.33
N LYS A 57 20.38 2.76 -10.28
CA LYS A 57 20.12 1.40 -10.75
C LYS A 57 21.35 0.78 -11.39
N SER A 58 22.08 1.53 -12.22
CA SER A 58 23.34 1.08 -12.81
C SER A 58 24.38 0.76 -11.72
N ASP A 59 24.54 1.63 -10.73
CA ASP A 59 25.49 1.44 -9.63
C ASP A 59 25.15 0.19 -8.80
N ILE A 60 23.88 -0.02 -8.47
CA ILE A 60 23.40 -1.23 -7.79
C ILE A 60 23.72 -2.48 -8.61
N GLN A 61 23.52 -2.45 -9.92
CA GLN A 61 23.84 -3.59 -10.80
C GLN A 61 25.35 -3.87 -10.83
N GLN A 62 26.20 -2.84 -10.84
CA GLN A 62 27.65 -3.01 -10.78
C GLN A 62 28.08 -3.64 -9.45
N VAL A 63 27.52 -3.20 -8.32
CA VAL A 63 27.77 -3.82 -7.02
C VAL A 63 27.34 -5.28 -7.02
N ARG A 64 26.13 -5.60 -7.49
CA ARG A 64 25.62 -6.98 -7.56
C ARG A 64 26.50 -7.92 -8.39
N LYS A 65 27.04 -7.45 -9.52
CA LYS A 65 27.96 -8.24 -10.35
C LYS A 65 29.28 -8.54 -9.65
N ARG A 66 29.73 -7.64 -8.77
CA ARG A 66 30.97 -7.81 -7.98
C ARG A 66 30.74 -8.65 -6.73
N THR A 67 29.51 -8.71 -6.24
CA THR A 67 29.11 -9.63 -5.17
C THR A 67 29.00 -11.04 -5.72
N VAL A 68 30.14 -11.71 -5.89
CA VAL A 68 30.17 -13.17 -6.02
C VAL A 68 29.74 -13.73 -4.66
N LEU A 69 28.68 -14.54 -4.63
CA LEU A 69 28.38 -15.36 -3.45
C LEU A 69 29.65 -16.17 -3.15
N ARG A 70 30.34 -15.83 -2.06
CA ARG A 70 31.36 -16.71 -1.48
C ARG A 70 30.61 -17.98 -1.08
N THR A 71 30.70 -19.00 -1.94
CA THR A 71 30.25 -20.36 -1.64
C THR A 71 31.40 -21.09 -0.97
#